data_AF-A0ABD0N9B5-F1
#
_entry.id   AF-A0ABD0N9B5-F1
#
_cell.length_a   1.000
_cell.length_b   1.000
_cell.length_c   1.000
_cell.angle_alpha   90.00
_cell.angle_beta   90.00
_cell.angle_gamma   90.00
#
_symmetry.space_group_name_H-M   'P 1'
#
loop_
_entity.id
_entity.type
_entity.pdbx_description
1 polymer ?
#
loop_
_entity_poly.entity_id
_entity_poly.type
_entity_poly.pdbx_seq_one_letter_code
_entity_poly.pdbx_strand_id
1 'polypeptide(L)'
;IRSSPAVQLALAVSRAHMERNPVRLLRLAQRLDFIQVCAVHRHLLPCRRDLLLLYSHGHSSRNCRYPLQRLARLLFLKDALAAELCQAYGVNITGDSFTDAPRMHEPQDDE
;
A
#
# COMPACT_ATOMS: atom_id res chain seq x y z
N ILE A 1 9.87 -15.91 -27.92
CA ILE A 1 8.80 -15.73 -26.90
C ILE A 1 9.35 -15.37 -25.52
N ARG A 2 10.20 -16.19 -24.89
CA ARG A 2 10.75 -15.90 -23.54
C ARG A 2 11.63 -14.64 -23.43
N SER A 3 12.19 -14.18 -24.54
CA SER A 3 12.95 -12.93 -24.64
C SER A 3 12.10 -11.69 -24.90
N SER A 4 10.78 -11.83 -25.06
CA SER A 4 9.90 -10.69 -25.30
C SER A 4 9.86 -9.78 -24.06
N PRO A 5 9.92 -8.44 -24.24
CA PRO A 5 9.90 -7.49 -23.12
C PRO A 5 8.62 -7.63 -22.27
N ALA A 6 7.47 -7.93 -22.89
CA ALA A 6 6.22 -8.16 -22.18
C ALA A 6 6.29 -9.40 -21.27
N VAL A 7 6.88 -10.50 -21.76
CA VAL A 7 7.05 -11.74 -20.98
C VAL A 7 8.04 -11.53 -19.84
N GLN A 8 9.14 -10.82 -20.08
CA GLN A 8 10.11 -10.49 -19.04
C GLN A 8 9.52 -9.60 -17.95
N LEU A 9 8.70 -8.61 -18.32
CA LEU A 9 8.02 -7.74 -17.37
C LEU A 9 7.01 -8.53 -16.52
N ALA A 10 6.19 -9.38 -17.14
CA ALA A 10 5.25 -10.24 -16.43
C ALA A 10 5.99 -11.17 -15.44
N LEU A 11 7.10 -11.78 -15.85
CA LEU A 11 7.94 -12.60 -14.96
C LEU A 11 8.52 -11.78 -13.80
N ALA A 12 8.95 -10.54 -14.04
CA ALA A 12 9.47 -9.67 -12.99
C ALA A 12 8.38 -9.29 -11.98
N VAL A 13 7.15 -9.02 -12.44
CA VAL A 13 6.00 -8.74 -11.57
C VAL A 13 5.66 -9.98 -10.72
N SER A 14 5.56 -11.15 -11.35
CA SER A 14 5.29 -12.41 -10.62
C SER A 14 6.37 -12.71 -9.59
N ARG A 15 7.65 -12.50 -9.92
CA ARG A 15 8.75 -12.66 -8.96
C ARG A 15 8.64 -11.68 -7.79
N ALA A 16 8.38 -10.40 -8.07
CA ALA A 16 8.20 -9.40 -7.01
C ALA A 16 7.02 -9.75 -6.08
N HIS A 17 5.96 -10.35 -6.62
CA HIS A 17 4.84 -10.87 -5.82
C HIS A 17 5.27 -12.03 -4.93
N MET A 18 5.96 -13.03 -5.48
CA MET A 18 6.43 -14.21 -4.74
C MET A 18 7.46 -13.85 -3.66
N GLU A 19 8.34 -12.89 -3.93
CA GLU A 19 9.32 -12.34 -2.98
C GLU A 19 8.67 -11.50 -1.86
N ARG A 20 7.34 -11.30 -1.89
CA ARG A 20 6.60 -10.41 -0.98
C ARG A 20 7.20 -8.99 -0.93
N ASN A 21 7.59 -8.48 -2.10
CA ASN A 21 8.12 -7.12 -2.24
C ASN A 21 7.07 -6.20 -2.90
N PRO A 22 6.12 -5.64 -2.12
CA PRO A 22 5.01 -4.86 -2.67
C PRO A 22 5.46 -3.56 -3.32
N VAL A 23 6.54 -2.92 -2.83
CA VAL A 23 7.09 -1.68 -3.44
C VAL A 23 7.60 -1.97 -4.85
N ARG A 24 8.38 -3.05 -5.02
CA ARG A 24 8.89 -3.47 -6.33
C ARG A 24 7.74 -3.86 -7.25
N LEU A 25 6.73 -4.57 -6.74
CA LEU A 25 5.55 -4.96 -7.50
C LEU A 25 4.80 -3.74 -8.03
N LEU A 26 4.48 -2.77 -7.17
CA LEU A 26 3.76 -1.56 -7.58
C LEU A 26 4.56 -0.73 -8.59
N ARG A 27 5.88 -0.64 -8.41
CA ARG A 27 6.77 0.05 -9.37
C ARG A 27 6.77 -0.63 -10.74
N LEU A 28 6.80 -1.97 -10.78
CA LEU A 28 6.73 -2.72 -12.04
C LEU A 28 5.35 -2.64 -12.68
N ALA A 29 4.28 -2.59 -11.88
CA ALA A 29 2.91 -2.46 -12.36
C ALA A 29 2.68 -1.15 -13.14
N GLN A 30 3.41 -0.08 -12.84
CA GLN A 30 3.36 1.18 -13.62
C GLN A 30 3.84 1.02 -15.08
N ARG A 31 4.55 -0.06 -15.41
CA ARG A 31 5.10 -0.32 -16.75
C ARG A 31 4.22 -1.26 -17.58
N LEU A 32 3.19 -1.83 -16.97
CA LEU A 32 2.29 -2.78 -17.63
C LEU A 32 1.34 -2.04 -18.56
N ASP A 33 0.93 -2.71 -19.65
CA ASP A 33 -0.16 -2.23 -20.48
C ASP A 33 -1.51 -2.40 -19.76
N PHE A 34 -2.56 -1.80 -20.34
CA PHE A 34 -3.90 -1.82 -19.75
C PHE A 34 -4.41 -3.24 -19.44
N ILE A 35 -4.25 -4.18 -20.37
CA ILE A 35 -4.76 -5.55 -20.21
C ILE A 35 -3.97 -6.29 -19.12
N GLN A 36 -2.65 -6.10 -19.10
CA GLN A 36 -1.77 -6.66 -18.08
C GLN A 36 -2.08 -6.08 -16.69
N VAL A 37 -2.35 -4.77 -16.58
CA VAL A 37 -2.78 -4.14 -15.32
C VAL A 37 -4.08 -4.75 -14.83
N CYS A 38 -5.06 -4.97 -15.71
CA CYS A 38 -6.33 -5.63 -15.35
C CYS A 38 -6.10 -7.03 -14.78
N ALA A 39 -5.18 -7.81 -15.38
CA ALA A 39 -4.86 -9.15 -14.91
C ALA A 39 -4.28 -9.16 -13.49
N VAL A 40 -3.43 -8.18 -13.15
CA VAL A 40 -2.79 -8.09 -11.83
C VAL A 40 -3.57 -7.24 -10.82
N HIS A 41 -4.65 -6.56 -11.24
CA HIS A 41 -5.37 -5.58 -10.43
C HIS A 41 -5.79 -6.11 -9.06
N ARG A 42 -6.29 -7.35 -9.01
CA ARG A 42 -6.69 -8.04 -7.76
C ARG A 42 -5.56 -8.20 -6.74
N HIS A 43 -4.30 -8.20 -7.20
CA HIS A 43 -3.12 -8.34 -6.36
C HIS A 43 -2.57 -6.97 -5.91
N LEU A 44 -2.88 -5.89 -6.63
CA LEU A 44 -2.40 -4.54 -6.31
C LEU A 44 -3.03 -3.99 -5.03
N LEU A 45 -4.34 -4.21 -4.84
CA LEU A 45 -5.04 -3.70 -3.65
C LEU A 45 -4.51 -4.32 -2.34
N PRO A 46 -4.36 -5.65 -2.20
CA PRO A 46 -3.71 -6.26 -1.04
C PRO A 46 -2.29 -5.71 -0.80
N CYS A 47 -1.49 -5.54 -1.86
CA CYS A 47 -0.13 -4.98 -1.73
C CYS A 47 -0.14 -3.55 -1.17
N ARG A 48 -1.10 -2.72 -1.60
CA ARG A 48 -1.23 -1.34 -1.10
C ARG A 48 -1.68 -1.32 0.36
N ARG A 49 -2.63 -2.18 0.73
CA ARG A 49 -3.10 -2.35 2.11
C ARG A 49 -1.95 -2.78 3.03
N ASP A 50 -1.20 -3.81 2.65
CA ASP A 50 -0.12 -4.34 3.47
C ASP A 50 0.98 -3.30 3.66
N LEU A 51 1.30 -2.51 2.63
CA LEU A 51 2.20 -1.35 2.76
C LEU A 51 1.63 -0.28 3.69
N LEU A 52 0.35 0.08 3.54
CA LEU A 52 -0.27 1.07 4.41
C LEU A 52 -0.15 0.67 5.88
N LEU A 53 -0.51 -0.57 6.21
CA LEU A 53 -0.43 -1.08 7.59
C LEU A 53 1.02 -1.13 8.09
N LEU A 54 1.96 -1.55 7.23
CA LEU A 54 3.38 -1.53 7.59
C LEU A 54 3.87 -0.12 7.94
N TYR A 55 3.44 0.90 7.19
CA TYR A 55 3.83 2.29 7.44
C TYR A 55 3.03 2.97 8.56
N SER A 56 1.80 2.52 8.85
CA SER A 56 1.03 3.01 10.00
C SER A 56 1.62 2.55 11.32
N HIS A 57 2.02 1.27 11.41
CA HIS A 57 2.60 0.71 12.63
C HIS A 57 4.12 0.93 12.73
N GLY A 58 4.83 0.93 11.60
CA GLY A 58 6.29 0.95 11.58
C GLY A 58 6.92 2.33 11.76
N HIS A 59 6.15 3.41 11.69
CA HIS A 59 6.68 4.76 11.88
C HIS A 59 6.75 5.14 13.35
N SER A 60 7.84 4.73 14.02
CA SER A 60 8.20 5.15 15.38
C SER A 60 8.69 6.60 15.40
N SER A 61 7.77 7.55 15.24
CA SER A 61 7.96 8.90 15.77
C SER A 61 7.12 9.00 17.03
N ARG A 62 7.54 9.81 18.01
CA ARG A 62 6.79 10.03 19.27
C ARG A 62 5.32 10.45 19.08
N ASN A 63 4.91 10.78 17.85
CA ASN A 63 3.56 11.17 17.46
C ASN A 63 2.89 10.20 16.44
N CYS A 64 3.54 9.11 16.02
CA CYS A 64 3.06 8.12 15.03
C CYS A 64 2.50 8.73 13.72
N ARG A 65 2.96 9.92 13.31
CA ARG A 65 2.46 10.63 12.12
C ARG A 65 3.33 10.35 10.92
N TYR A 66 2.76 9.78 9.86
CA TYR A 66 3.42 9.60 8.58
C TYR A 66 2.83 10.52 7.50
N PRO A 67 3.64 11.21 6.67
CA PRO A 67 3.12 12.13 5.66
C PRO A 67 2.30 11.43 4.57
N LEU A 68 1.05 11.85 4.38
CA LEU A 68 0.10 11.26 3.43
C LEU A 68 0.63 11.33 1.98
N GLN A 69 1.20 12.46 1.57
CA GLN A 69 1.79 12.61 0.23
C GLN A 69 2.97 11.66 -0.01
N ARG A 70 3.74 11.33 1.04
CA ARG A 70 4.82 10.34 0.92
C ARG A 70 4.26 8.93 0.76
N LEU A 71 3.15 8.62 1.44
CA LEU A 71 2.47 7.35 1.29
C LEU A 71 1.84 7.22 -0.10
N ALA A 72 1.13 8.24 -0.58
CA ALA A 72 0.53 8.24 -1.93
C ALA A 72 1.57 7.92 -3.01
N ARG A 73 2.76 8.53 -2.93
CA ARG A 73 3.89 8.22 -3.82
C ARG A 73 4.38 6.77 -3.70
N LEU A 74 4.45 6.21 -2.48
CA LEU A 74 4.85 4.83 -2.26
C LEU A 74 3.80 3.82 -2.78
N LEU A 75 2.52 4.13 -2.62
CA LEU A 75 1.40 3.30 -3.06
C LEU A 75 1.10 3.45 -4.56
N PHE A 76 1.77 4.39 -5.23
CA PHE A 76 1.49 4.80 -6.61
C PHE A 76 -0.01 5.16 -6.79
N LEU A 77 -0.49 6.02 -5.89
CA LEU A 77 -1.85 6.55 -5.87
C LEU A 77 -1.83 8.09 -5.92
N LYS A 78 -2.95 8.67 -6.32
CA LYS A 78 -3.22 10.08 -6.07
C LYS A 78 -3.48 10.30 -4.57
N ASP A 79 -3.18 11.49 -4.06
CA ASP A 79 -3.34 11.82 -2.64
C ASP A 79 -4.77 11.57 -2.13
N ALA A 80 -5.79 11.95 -2.89
CA ALA A 80 -7.20 11.70 -2.55
C ALA A 80 -7.51 10.20 -2.40
N LEU A 81 -7.02 9.37 -3.33
CA LEU A 81 -7.25 7.92 -3.28
C LEU A 81 -6.43 7.25 -2.18
N ALA A 82 -5.25 7.78 -1.85
CA ALA A 82 -4.50 7.34 -0.69
C ALA A 82 -5.25 7.66 0.62
N ALA A 83 -5.89 8.83 0.71
CA ALA A 83 -6.72 9.22 1.84
C ALA A 83 -7.94 8.29 2.00
N GLU A 84 -8.69 8.05 0.92
CA GLU A 84 -9.81 7.10 0.91
C GLU A 84 -9.37 5.71 1.37
N LEU A 85 -8.21 5.24 0.89
CA LEU A 85 -7.67 3.94 1.28
C LEU A 85 -7.27 3.91 2.77
N CYS A 86 -6.70 4.98 3.32
CA CYS A 86 -6.42 5.07 4.76
C CYS A 86 -7.70 4.98 5.60
N GLN A 87 -8.73 5.75 5.23
CA GLN A 87 -10.02 5.73 5.92
C GLN A 87 -10.69 4.36 5.85
N ALA A 88 -10.67 3.71 4.69
CA ALA A 88 -11.25 2.39 4.48
C ALA A 88 -10.59 1.29 5.34
N TYR A 89 -9.33 1.47 5.73
CA TYR A 89 -8.59 0.55 6.60
C TYR A 89 -8.46 1.05 8.05
N GLY A 90 -9.28 2.02 8.45
CA GLY A 90 -9.35 2.47 9.84
C GLY A 90 -8.12 3.24 10.30
N VAL A 91 -7.39 3.88 9.39
CA VAL A 91 -6.25 4.74 9.73
C VAL A 91 -6.71 6.19 9.73
N ASN A 92 -6.48 6.89 10.84
CA ASN A 92 -6.90 8.28 11.01
C ASN A 92 -6.01 9.22 10.20
N ILE A 93 -6.62 10.17 9.50
CA ILE A 93 -5.92 11.23 8.78
C ILE A 93 -6.09 12.54 9.57
N THR A 94 -4.99 13.15 9.97
CA THR A 94 -4.95 14.46 10.63
C THR A 94 -4.11 15.41 9.77
N GLY A 95 -4.79 16.34 9.10
CA GLY A 95 -4.16 17.23 8.11
C GLY A 95 -3.48 16.42 7.00
N ASP A 96 -2.19 16.68 6.78
CA ASP A 96 -1.38 16.02 5.74
C ASP A 96 -0.66 14.75 6.24
N SER A 97 -1.06 14.21 7.40
CA SER A 97 -0.43 13.03 8.01
C SER A 97 -1.48 12.00 8.41
N PHE A 98 -1.12 10.73 8.39
CA PHE A 98 -1.94 9.67 8.97
C PHE A 98 -1.27 9.06 10.20
N THR A 99 -2.10 8.57 11.10
CA THR A 99 -1.70 7.88 12.33
C THR A 99 -2.50 6.60 12.44
N ASP A 100 -1.89 5.57 13.01
CA ASP A 100 -2.62 4.37 13.40
C ASP A 100 -3.83 4.75 14.27
N ALA A 101 -4.99 4.11 14.05
CA ALA A 101 -6.12 4.39 14.92
C ALA A 101 -5.77 3.98 16.35
N PRO A 102 -6.17 4.75 17.37
CA PRO A 102 -6.09 4.27 18.74
C PRO A 102 -6.89 2.96 18.78
N ARG A 103 -6.23 1.86 19.17
CA ARG A 103 -6.98 0.66 19.57
C ARG A 103 -7.95 1.14 20.64
N MET A 104 -9.24 1.08 20.36
CA MET A 104 -10.25 1.23 21.39
C MET A 104 -9.86 0.22 22.47
N HIS A 105 -9.38 0.71 23.60
CA HIS A 105 -9.23 -0.10 24.78
C HIS A 105 -10.66 -0.57 25.07
N GLU A 106 -10.89 -1.89 25.03
CA GLU A 106 -12.13 -2.42 25.59
C GLU A 106 -12.25 -1.85 27.01
N PRO A 107 -13.42 -1.33 27.40
CA PRO A 107 -13.61 -0.88 28.76
C PRO A 107 -13.33 -2.08 29.66
N GLN A 108 -12.29 -1.97 30.47
CA GLN A 108 -12.05 -2.92 31.53
C GLN A 108 -13.17 -2.69 32.53
N ASP A 109 -14.06 -3.68 32.65
CA ASP A 109 -15.06 -3.73 33.70
C ASP A 109 -14.32 -3.72 35.04
N ASP A 110 -14.25 -2.56 35.67
CA ASP A 110 -13.82 -2.41 37.05
C ASP A 110 -15.01 -2.75 37.96
N GLU A 111 -14.87 -3.92 38.61
CA GLU A 111 -15.55 -4.51 39.78
C GLU A 111 -16.82 -3.85 40.37
#